data_AF-A0A9D4V963-F1
#
_entry.id   AF-A0A9D4V963-F1
#
_cell.length_a   1.000
_cell.length_b   1.000
_cell.length_c   1.000
_cell.angle_alpha   90.00
_cell.angle_beta   90.00
_cell.angle_gamma   90.00
#
_symmetry.space_group_name_H-M   'P 1'
#
loop_
_entity.id
_entity.type
_entity.pdbx_description
1 polymer ?
#
loop_
_entity_poly.entity_id
_entity_poly.type
_entity_poly.pdbx_seq_one_letter_code
_entity_poly.pdbx_strand_id
1 'polypeptide(L)'
;MCPKCVGGSGRERSLSIYIYPNGLKAKWNCFRSTCGWSGYTEVPKRLPGIKQQAKTLQKELFEDRARLLDLSDPQLGYLELQGISEQTLKRNGVKQLRKGPNSLLAFPYKHGGEIVSCRYYNHHFEFEEEKCAFKIFYGLDDIKDASQVLIVGHELDKLALEEAGFLNCVSVPDLPHCNPQVKSLERKSKIQDKNFEYLLDCQEYLAKVDSFVLALGSDDNRKALTEELARRLGRERCWRVNWPIDEETGALCKDAIEVLRLKGSQALQDMIKNAELYPLHGLFRFCYFEKEIDDFYHERSGYEQGVSSGWKSLDPFYRVIPGEVTLVTGVPSSGKSEWIDALLCNLNRERKWSFALCSMENQVKEHGRKLLEKHIRKPFLTASYSNGMGRMSDKEYELGKLWLNKSFYLIRCENDELPSIDWVLDVAKSAVLRFGIQGLVIDPYNELDHQRPSSMNETEYVSRMLSKIKRFAQLHDCHVWFVAHPKQLQGWRGEAPSLYDISGSAHFMNKCDAGIVVHRNRDPSKGPVDQVHILVRKVRNKAAGMIGEAILDYDRATGEYRDYLA
;
A
#
# COMPACT_ATOMS: atom_id res chain seq x y z
N MET A 1 -22.82 26.57 -9.01
CA MET A 1 -23.75 27.64 -9.43
C MET A 1 -25.03 27.52 -8.62
N CYS A 2 -25.79 28.60 -8.43
CA CYS A 2 -27.05 28.54 -7.69
C CYS A 2 -28.08 27.69 -8.46
N PRO A 3 -28.69 26.65 -7.88
CA PRO A 3 -29.68 25.81 -8.56
C PRO A 3 -30.98 26.57 -8.85
N LYS A 4 -31.31 27.62 -8.08
CA LYS A 4 -32.54 28.41 -8.29
C LYS A 4 -32.44 29.39 -9.46
N CYS A 5 -31.33 30.10 -9.61
CA CYS A 5 -31.17 31.10 -10.67
C CYS A 5 -30.20 30.68 -11.78
N VAL A 6 -29.51 29.54 -11.63
CA VAL A 6 -28.53 29.00 -12.58
C VAL A 6 -27.42 30.00 -12.94
N GLY A 7 -27.16 30.98 -12.05
CA GLY A 7 -26.21 32.07 -12.30
C GLY A 7 -26.71 33.16 -13.25
N GLY A 8 -27.99 33.15 -13.64
CA GLY A 8 -28.58 34.11 -14.58
C GLY A 8 -28.11 33.95 -16.01
N SER A 9 -28.29 35.00 -16.81
CA SER A 9 -27.80 35.07 -18.19
C SER A 9 -26.28 34.91 -18.29
N GLY A 10 -25.54 35.38 -17.28
CA GLY A 10 -24.07 35.27 -17.21
C GLY A 10 -23.52 33.96 -16.63
N ARG A 11 -24.37 33.02 -16.17
CA ARG A 11 -23.96 31.77 -15.50
C ARG A 11 -22.93 31.95 -14.37
N GLU A 12 -23.06 33.04 -13.62
CA GLU A 12 -22.10 33.43 -12.58
C GLU A 12 -22.14 32.51 -11.35
N ARG A 13 -20.98 32.34 -10.70
CA ARG A 13 -20.85 31.60 -9.43
C ARG A 13 -21.32 32.44 -8.25
N SER A 14 -22.62 32.44 -8.02
CA SER A 14 -23.29 33.28 -7.00
C SER A 14 -23.73 32.56 -5.73
N LEU A 15 -23.44 31.25 -5.56
CA LEU A 15 -23.88 30.45 -4.40
C LEU A 15 -22.73 30.14 -3.46
N SER A 16 -22.90 30.44 -2.17
CA SER A 16 -22.06 29.94 -1.08
C SER A 16 -22.82 28.91 -0.26
N ILE A 17 -22.14 27.79 0.07
CA ILE A 17 -22.65 26.72 0.91
C ILE A 17 -21.62 26.46 2.01
N TYR A 18 -22.08 26.44 3.26
CA TYR A 18 -21.28 26.07 4.41
C TYR A 18 -21.89 24.83 5.06
N ILE A 19 -21.10 23.75 5.13
CA ILE A 19 -21.46 22.50 5.81
C ILE A 19 -20.69 22.48 7.12
N TYR A 20 -21.40 22.32 8.25
CA TYR A 20 -20.76 22.28 9.56
C TYR A 20 -19.88 21.02 9.68
N PRO A 21 -18.78 21.04 10.47
CA PRO A 21 -17.83 19.93 10.57
C PRO A 21 -18.45 18.58 10.97
N ASN A 22 -19.57 18.60 11.69
CA ASN A 22 -20.32 17.41 12.08
C ASN A 22 -21.16 16.79 10.95
N GLY A 23 -21.25 17.44 9.78
CA GLY A 23 -22.05 16.97 8.63
C GLY A 23 -23.57 16.99 8.83
N LEU A 24 -24.06 17.47 9.99
CA LEU A 24 -25.48 17.42 10.37
C LEU A 24 -26.26 18.67 10.00
N LYS A 25 -25.56 19.77 9.70
CA LYS A 25 -26.15 21.08 9.39
C LYS A 25 -25.50 21.65 8.15
N ALA A 26 -26.31 22.31 7.32
CA ALA A 26 -25.80 23.08 6.20
C ALA A 26 -26.58 24.40 6.06
N LYS A 27 -25.86 25.47 5.74
CA LYS A 27 -26.42 26.79 5.43
C LYS A 27 -25.98 27.19 4.03
N TRP A 28 -26.87 27.79 3.26
CA TRP A 28 -26.53 28.32 1.95
C TRP A 28 -27.10 29.72 1.74
N ASN A 29 -26.40 30.50 0.93
CA ASN A 29 -26.84 31.82 0.51
C ASN A 29 -26.39 32.13 -0.92
N CYS A 30 -27.31 32.61 -1.73
CA CYS A 30 -27.06 33.12 -3.07
C CYS A 30 -26.90 34.64 -3.03
N PHE A 31 -25.72 35.14 -3.37
CA PHE A 31 -25.37 36.57 -3.34
C PHE A 31 -25.86 37.37 -4.55
N ARG A 32 -26.63 36.74 -5.45
CA ARG A 32 -27.24 37.46 -6.56
C ARG A 32 -28.45 38.24 -6.04
N SER A 33 -28.38 39.57 -6.15
CA SER A 33 -29.41 40.51 -5.66
C SER A 33 -30.83 40.19 -6.13
N THR A 34 -30.98 39.62 -7.34
CA THR A 34 -32.27 39.25 -7.92
C THR A 34 -32.76 37.85 -7.56
N CYS A 35 -31.94 37.01 -6.90
CA CYS A 35 -32.30 35.63 -6.57
C CYS A 35 -32.73 35.46 -5.10
N GLY A 36 -31.95 36.03 -4.16
CA GLY A 36 -32.22 35.96 -2.73
C GLY A 36 -32.32 34.55 -2.14
N TRP A 37 -31.87 33.50 -2.85
CA TRP A 37 -32.03 32.12 -2.38
C TRP A 37 -31.09 31.84 -1.23
N SER A 38 -31.66 31.72 -0.04
CA SER A 38 -30.96 31.33 1.17
C SER A 38 -31.72 30.23 1.88
N GLY A 39 -31.03 29.49 2.73
CA GLY A 39 -31.67 28.45 3.53
C GLY A 39 -30.73 27.82 4.52
N TYR A 40 -31.35 27.05 5.39
CA TYR A 40 -30.73 26.27 6.44
C TYR A 40 -31.41 24.90 6.44
N THR A 41 -30.60 23.85 6.55
CA THR A 41 -31.11 22.50 6.78
C THR A 41 -30.35 21.88 7.93
N GLU A 42 -31.08 21.12 8.73
CA GLU A 42 -30.58 20.29 9.78
C GLU A 42 -31.18 18.91 9.56
N VAL A 43 -30.33 17.88 9.60
CA VAL A 43 -30.81 16.50 9.51
C VAL A 43 -31.83 16.30 10.65
N PRO A 44 -33.11 15.99 10.35
CA PRO A 44 -34.10 15.79 11.40
C PRO A 44 -33.63 14.71 12.37
N LYS A 45 -33.74 14.96 13.68
CA LYS A 45 -33.53 13.91 14.70
C LYS A 45 -34.59 12.81 14.50
N ARG A 46 -34.22 11.79 13.73
CA ARG A 46 -34.84 10.46 13.54
C ARG A 46 -36.29 10.43 13.01
N LEU A 47 -36.56 9.44 12.14
CA LEU A 47 -37.82 9.22 11.42
C LEU A 47 -39.03 8.98 12.35
N PRO A 48 -40.28 9.34 11.95
CA PRO A 48 -41.48 9.21 12.78
C PRO A 48 -41.94 7.78 13.15
N GLY A 49 -41.37 6.72 12.55
CA GLY A 49 -41.84 5.34 12.72
C GLY A 49 -41.40 4.62 14.00
N ILE A 50 -40.39 5.12 14.73
CA ILE A 50 -39.76 4.41 15.87
C ILE A 50 -40.44 4.73 17.22
N LYS A 51 -41.31 5.74 17.28
CA LYS A 51 -41.89 6.24 18.55
C LYS A 51 -42.84 5.28 19.27
N GLN A 52 -43.43 4.30 18.59
CA GLN A 52 -44.28 3.30 19.25
C GLN A 52 -43.45 2.16 19.84
N GLN A 53 -42.49 1.59 19.08
CA GLN A 53 -41.61 0.52 19.59
C GLN A 53 -40.72 0.98 20.74
N ALA A 54 -40.07 2.15 20.65
CA ALA A 54 -39.21 2.65 21.72
C ALA A 54 -39.98 2.95 23.03
N LYS A 55 -41.23 3.43 22.94
CA LYS A 55 -42.08 3.66 24.11
C LYS A 55 -42.57 2.35 24.73
N THR A 56 -42.90 1.35 23.92
CA THR A 56 -43.29 0.02 24.42
C THR A 56 -42.10 -0.68 25.08
N LEU A 57 -40.92 -0.67 24.45
CA LEU A 57 -39.69 -1.23 25.01
C LEU A 57 -39.26 -0.53 26.30
N GLN A 58 -39.37 0.80 26.39
CA GLN A 58 -39.13 1.54 27.63
C GLN A 58 -40.10 1.15 28.75
N LYS A 59 -41.36 0.87 28.42
CA LYS A 59 -42.36 0.41 29.40
C LYS A 59 -42.07 -1.01 29.88
N GLU A 60 -41.70 -1.92 28.99
CA GLU A 60 -41.30 -3.30 29.34
C GLU A 60 -40.00 -3.34 30.16
N LEU A 61 -39.00 -2.51 29.81
CA LEU A 61 -37.78 -2.32 30.60
C LEU A 61 -38.08 -1.79 32.00
N PHE A 62 -39.03 -0.87 32.13
CA PHE A 62 -39.48 -0.35 33.42
C PHE A 62 -40.14 -1.44 34.28
N GLU A 63 -40.96 -2.30 33.68
CA GLU A 63 -41.58 -3.45 34.35
C GLU A 63 -40.55 -4.50 34.79
N ASP A 64 -39.55 -4.80 33.96
CA ASP A 64 -38.47 -5.74 34.31
C ASP A 64 -37.53 -5.16 35.36
N ARG A 65 -37.21 -3.86 35.31
CA ARG A 65 -36.43 -3.17 36.36
C ARG A 65 -37.05 -3.36 37.74
N ALA A 66 -38.38 -3.35 37.84
CA ALA A 66 -39.10 -3.60 39.08
C ALA A 66 -39.04 -5.07 39.55
N ARG A 67 -38.63 -6.01 38.68
CA ARG A 67 -38.56 -7.46 38.93
C ARG A 67 -37.14 -8.00 39.04
N LEU A 68 -36.12 -7.17 38.84
CA LEU A 68 -34.72 -7.57 39.01
C LEU A 68 -34.45 -7.85 40.49
N LEU A 69 -33.98 -9.06 40.78
CA LEU A 69 -33.65 -9.53 42.12
C LEU A 69 -32.14 -9.71 42.27
N ASP A 70 -31.66 -9.75 43.51
CA ASP A 70 -30.29 -10.15 43.83
C ASP A 70 -30.04 -11.59 43.36
N LEU A 71 -28.80 -11.88 42.95
CA LEU A 71 -28.39 -13.18 42.43
C LEU A 71 -28.65 -14.30 43.45
N SER A 72 -29.00 -15.48 42.95
CA SER A 72 -29.16 -16.69 43.79
C SER A 72 -27.82 -17.34 44.11
N ASP A 73 -27.74 -18.11 45.21
CA ASP A 73 -26.52 -18.82 45.62
C ASP A 73 -25.90 -19.68 44.49
N PRO A 74 -26.69 -20.43 43.67
CA PRO A 74 -26.14 -21.17 42.54
C PRO A 74 -25.49 -20.28 41.47
N GLN A 75 -26.06 -19.10 41.21
CA GLN A 75 -25.51 -18.15 40.24
C GLN A 75 -24.22 -17.51 40.77
N LEU A 76 -24.20 -17.16 42.06
CA LEU A 76 -23.00 -16.64 42.73
C LEU A 76 -21.87 -17.67 42.69
N GLY A 77 -22.15 -18.93 43.06
CA GLY A 77 -21.15 -20.00 43.01
C GLY A 77 -20.62 -20.25 41.59
N TYR A 78 -21.46 -20.16 40.56
CA TYR A 78 -21.01 -20.33 39.17
C TYR A 78 -20.10 -19.18 38.69
N LEU A 79 -20.42 -17.93 39.06
CA LEU A 79 -19.59 -16.76 38.75
C LEU A 79 -18.27 -16.77 39.53
N GLU A 80 -18.29 -17.26 40.77
CA GLU A 80 -17.10 -17.47 41.59
C GLU A 80 -16.17 -18.52 40.96
N LEU A 81 -16.71 -19.59 40.36
CA LEU A 81 -15.93 -20.55 39.57
C LEU A 81 -15.29 -19.93 38.30
N GLN A 82 -15.84 -18.83 37.78
CA GLN A 82 -15.22 -18.06 36.70
C GLN A 82 -14.21 -17.02 37.23
N GLY A 83 -13.97 -16.98 38.54
CA GLY A 83 -13.05 -16.04 39.18
C GLY A 83 -13.63 -14.65 39.43
N ILE A 84 -14.96 -14.49 39.39
CA ILE A 84 -15.63 -13.19 39.58
C ILE A 84 -16.21 -13.10 41.00
N SER A 85 -15.84 -12.07 41.73
CA SER A 85 -16.29 -11.82 43.10
C SER A 85 -17.68 -11.19 43.17
N GLU A 86 -18.38 -11.41 44.29
CA GLU A 86 -19.67 -10.77 44.56
C GLU A 86 -19.57 -9.23 44.57
N GLN A 87 -18.42 -8.68 44.96
CA GLN A 87 -18.19 -7.23 44.99
C GLN A 87 -18.22 -6.63 43.58
N THR A 88 -17.53 -7.26 42.63
CA THR A 88 -17.52 -6.87 41.22
C THR A 88 -18.92 -6.98 40.61
N LEU A 89 -19.66 -8.05 40.91
CA LEU A 89 -21.05 -8.22 40.45
C LEU A 89 -21.97 -7.11 40.96
N LYS A 90 -21.88 -6.77 42.26
CA LYS A 90 -22.66 -5.70 42.88
C LYS A 90 -22.36 -4.34 42.25
N ARG A 91 -21.08 -4.00 42.04
CA ARG A 91 -20.67 -2.74 41.42
C ARG A 91 -21.20 -2.61 39.99
N ASN A 92 -21.08 -3.68 39.21
CA ASN A 92 -21.56 -3.75 37.83
C ASN A 92 -23.09 -3.86 37.72
N GLY A 93 -23.78 -4.06 38.85
CA GLY A 93 -25.24 -4.15 38.91
C GLY A 93 -25.78 -5.41 38.28
N VAL A 94 -25.01 -6.50 38.25
CA VAL A 94 -25.49 -7.80 37.73
C VAL A 94 -26.59 -8.32 38.67
N LYS A 95 -27.72 -8.71 38.09
CA LYS A 95 -28.92 -9.15 38.82
C LYS A 95 -29.46 -10.44 38.20
N GLN A 96 -30.55 -10.97 38.74
CA GLN A 96 -31.32 -12.02 38.10
C GLN A 96 -32.74 -11.58 37.77
N LEU A 97 -33.32 -12.19 36.73
CA LEU A 97 -34.73 -12.10 36.40
C LEU A 97 -35.35 -13.51 36.43
N ARG A 98 -36.40 -13.71 37.24
CA ARG A 98 -37.15 -14.98 37.28
C ARG A 98 -38.20 -15.02 36.17
N LYS A 99 -38.13 -16.04 35.30
CA LYS A 99 -39.07 -16.27 34.19
C LYS A 99 -39.63 -17.69 34.32
N GLY A 100 -40.67 -17.85 35.14
CA GLY A 100 -41.24 -19.17 35.47
C GLY A 100 -40.30 -19.97 36.39
N PRO A 101 -39.98 -21.26 36.08
CA PRO A 101 -39.07 -22.07 36.89
C PRO A 101 -37.58 -21.71 36.69
N ASN A 102 -37.24 -20.93 35.65
CA ASN A 102 -35.86 -20.59 35.30
C ASN A 102 -35.48 -19.18 35.80
N SER A 103 -34.21 -18.99 36.13
CA SER A 103 -33.62 -17.69 36.46
C SER A 103 -32.59 -17.29 35.41
N LEU A 104 -32.73 -16.09 34.84
CA LEU A 104 -31.79 -15.53 33.88
C LEU A 104 -30.83 -14.56 34.58
N LEU A 105 -29.57 -14.54 34.16
CA LEU A 105 -28.60 -13.51 34.53
C LEU A 105 -28.89 -12.24 33.74
N ALA A 106 -28.98 -11.12 34.44
CA ALA A 106 -29.34 -9.83 33.88
C ALA A 106 -28.16 -8.85 33.97
N PHE A 107 -27.73 -8.32 32.83
CA PHE A 107 -26.68 -7.32 32.69
C PHE A 107 -27.30 -5.97 32.30
N PRO A 108 -27.53 -5.06 33.26
CA PRO A 108 -28.16 -3.78 33.00
C PRO A 108 -27.16 -2.73 32.51
N TYR A 109 -27.40 -2.20 31.31
CA TYR A 109 -26.67 -1.09 30.70
C TYR A 109 -27.18 0.23 31.26
N LYS A 110 -26.28 1.05 31.80
CA LYS A 110 -26.59 2.31 32.48
C LYS A 110 -26.04 3.52 31.73
N HIS A 111 -26.80 4.61 31.75
CA HIS A 111 -26.37 5.92 31.31
C HIS A 111 -26.83 6.97 32.32
N GLY A 112 -25.88 7.67 32.95
CA GLY A 112 -26.17 8.61 34.03
C GLY A 112 -26.80 7.94 35.26
N GLY A 113 -26.49 6.66 35.49
CA GLY A 113 -27.06 5.86 36.59
C GLY A 113 -28.44 5.23 36.31
N GLU A 114 -29.10 5.58 35.20
CA GLU A 114 -30.38 4.99 34.81
C GLU A 114 -30.20 3.80 33.86
N ILE A 115 -30.96 2.73 34.06
CA ILE A 115 -30.93 1.54 33.19
C ILE A 115 -31.64 1.87 31.88
N VAL A 116 -30.91 1.78 30.76
CA VAL A 116 -31.41 2.06 29.40
C VAL A 116 -31.60 0.82 28.54
N SER A 117 -30.88 -0.26 28.87
CA SER A 117 -31.03 -1.58 28.24
C SER A 117 -30.63 -2.67 29.22
N CYS A 118 -31.11 -3.89 29.02
CA CYS A 118 -30.68 -5.05 29.78
C CYS A 118 -30.56 -6.26 28.87
N ARG A 119 -29.46 -7.00 29.02
CA ARG A 119 -29.24 -8.28 28.35
C ARG A 119 -29.42 -9.44 29.32
N TYR A 120 -30.01 -10.51 28.83
CA TYR A 120 -30.36 -11.69 29.63
C TYR A 120 -29.69 -12.94 29.09
N TYR A 121 -29.10 -13.71 29.99
CA TYR A 121 -28.40 -14.94 29.69
C TYR A 121 -28.94 -16.09 30.55
N ASN A 122 -28.89 -17.30 30.01
CA ASN A 122 -29.17 -18.49 30.80
C ASN A 122 -27.98 -18.86 31.71
N HIS A 123 -28.11 -19.94 32.48
CA HIS A 123 -27.06 -20.42 33.40
C HIS A 123 -25.77 -20.87 32.70
N HIS A 124 -25.78 -21.04 31.38
CA HIS A 124 -24.62 -21.38 30.56
C HIS A 124 -24.04 -20.17 29.80
N PHE A 125 -24.49 -18.95 30.14
CA PHE A 125 -24.14 -17.71 29.42
C PHE A 125 -24.51 -17.70 27.94
N GLU A 126 -25.49 -18.51 27.54
CA GLU A 126 -26.07 -18.40 26.21
C GLU A 126 -27.07 -17.24 26.23
N PHE A 127 -26.98 -16.41 25.19
CA PHE A 127 -27.82 -15.23 25.03
C PHE A 127 -29.27 -15.66 24.76
N GLU A 128 -30.19 -15.18 25.61
CA GLU A 128 -31.62 -15.49 25.50
C GLU A 128 -32.39 -14.34 24.88
N GLU A 129 -32.23 -13.13 25.46
CA GLU A 129 -33.05 -11.99 25.09
C GLU A 129 -32.31 -10.67 25.40
N GLU A 130 -32.52 -9.67 24.56
CA GLU A 130 -32.12 -8.28 24.84
C GLU A 130 -33.35 -7.38 24.78
N LYS A 131 -33.54 -6.60 25.83
CA LYS A 131 -34.53 -5.53 25.86
C LYS A 131 -33.79 -4.21 25.77
N CYS A 132 -33.84 -3.58 24.60
CA CYS A 132 -33.03 -2.43 24.26
C CYS A 132 -33.90 -1.21 23.92
N ALA A 133 -33.74 -0.12 24.68
CA ALA A 133 -34.18 1.20 24.24
C ALA A 133 -33.07 1.95 23.48
N PHE A 134 -31.80 1.75 23.84
CA PHE A 134 -30.61 2.35 23.21
C PHE A 134 -29.42 1.38 23.27
N LYS A 135 -28.62 1.32 22.20
CA LYS A 135 -27.38 0.53 22.17
C LYS A 135 -26.22 1.39 22.64
N ILE A 136 -25.65 1.06 23.79
CA ILE A 136 -24.49 1.74 24.39
C ILE A 136 -23.49 0.71 24.90
N PHE A 137 -22.29 1.13 25.29
CA PHE A 137 -21.34 0.26 25.97
C PHE A 137 -21.84 -0.18 27.36
N TYR A 138 -21.54 -1.42 27.75
CA TYR A 138 -21.74 -1.85 29.13
C TYR A 138 -20.65 -1.22 30.01
N GLY A 139 -21.06 -0.54 31.09
CA GLY A 139 -20.14 0.25 31.92
C GLY A 139 -19.80 1.63 31.37
N LEU A 140 -20.60 2.19 30.46
CA LEU A 140 -20.36 3.52 29.89
C LEU A 140 -20.11 4.60 30.97
N ASP A 141 -20.82 4.53 32.09
CA ASP A 141 -20.66 5.47 33.21
C ASP A 141 -19.28 5.36 33.89
N ASP A 142 -18.60 4.20 33.81
CA ASP A 142 -17.27 3.97 34.41
C ASP A 142 -16.15 4.74 33.68
N ILE A 143 -16.37 5.17 32.44
CA ILE A 143 -15.34 5.83 31.60
C ILE A 143 -15.52 7.35 31.47
N LYS A 144 -16.45 7.94 32.22
CA LYS A 144 -16.82 9.36 32.10
C LYS A 144 -15.63 10.32 32.21
N ASP A 145 -14.70 10.01 33.12
CA ASP A 145 -13.53 10.84 33.45
C ASP A 145 -12.20 10.10 33.20
N ALA A 146 -12.22 9.03 32.39
CA ALA A 146 -11.05 8.20 32.13
C ALA A 146 -10.24 8.71 30.93
N SER A 147 -8.92 8.87 31.11
CA SER A 147 -7.97 9.22 30.02
C SER A 147 -7.57 8.01 29.17
N GLN A 148 -7.63 6.81 29.74
CA GLN A 148 -7.46 5.55 29.02
C GLN A 148 -8.70 4.69 29.20
N VAL A 149 -9.16 4.02 28.15
CA VAL A 149 -10.31 3.11 28.21
C VAL A 149 -9.96 1.75 27.62
N LEU A 150 -10.32 0.69 28.35
CA LEU A 150 -10.23 -0.68 27.86
C LEU A 150 -11.56 -1.07 27.21
N ILE A 151 -11.50 -1.67 26.04
CA ILE A 151 -12.68 -2.17 25.33
C ILE A 151 -12.57 -3.68 25.14
N VAL A 152 -13.56 -4.41 25.63
CA VAL A 152 -13.67 -5.87 25.54
C VAL A 152 -14.88 -6.35 24.74
N GLY A 153 -14.86 -7.62 24.35
CA GLY A 153 -15.85 -8.24 23.49
C GLY A 153 -17.15 -8.64 24.19
N HIS A 154 -17.12 -8.90 25.49
CA HIS A 154 -18.25 -9.42 26.26
C HIS A 154 -18.32 -8.85 27.68
N GLU A 155 -19.51 -8.88 28.29
CA GLU A 155 -19.75 -8.35 29.63
C GLU A 155 -18.91 -9.07 30.69
N LEU A 156 -18.71 -10.38 30.57
CA LEU A 156 -17.85 -11.16 31.46
C LEU A 156 -16.37 -10.75 31.39
N ASP A 157 -15.89 -10.39 30.20
CA ASP A 157 -14.50 -9.90 30.04
C ASP A 157 -14.29 -8.59 30.79
N LYS A 158 -15.34 -7.75 30.86
CA LYS A 158 -15.30 -6.50 31.61
C LYS A 158 -15.17 -6.78 33.10
N LEU A 159 -15.96 -7.74 33.61
CA LEU A 159 -15.88 -8.18 35.00
C LEU A 159 -14.50 -8.77 35.30
N ALA A 160 -13.92 -9.55 34.36
CA ALA A 160 -12.60 -10.13 34.53
C ALA A 160 -11.49 -9.07 34.63
N LEU A 161 -11.57 -8.01 33.82
CA LEU A 161 -10.64 -6.88 33.91
C LEU A 161 -10.82 -6.07 35.20
N GLU A 162 -12.03 -5.98 35.73
CA GLU A 162 -12.29 -5.35 37.01
C GLU A 162 -11.72 -6.15 38.18
N GLU A 163 -11.78 -7.49 38.15
CA GLU A 163 -11.05 -8.36 39.09
C GLU A 163 -9.53 -8.17 38.99
N ALA A 164 -9.02 -7.86 37.80
CA ALA A 164 -7.65 -7.45 37.58
C ALA A 164 -7.38 -5.97 37.96
N GLY A 165 -8.34 -5.25 38.54
CA GLY A 165 -8.16 -3.89 39.05
C GLY A 165 -8.34 -2.77 38.01
N PHE A 166 -8.80 -3.08 36.79
CA PHE A 166 -9.10 -2.07 35.78
C PHE A 166 -10.56 -1.64 35.83
N LEU A 167 -10.79 -0.45 36.37
CA LEU A 167 -12.15 0.10 36.51
C LEU A 167 -12.63 0.88 35.28
N ASN A 168 -11.69 1.28 34.43
CA ASN A 168 -11.89 2.04 33.19
C ASN A 168 -12.14 1.14 31.97
N CYS A 169 -12.98 0.11 32.13
CA CYS A 169 -13.26 -0.89 31.11
C CYS A 169 -14.73 -0.86 30.67
N VAL A 170 -14.97 -1.09 29.38
CA VAL A 170 -16.30 -1.24 28.79
C VAL A 170 -16.40 -2.45 27.88
N SER A 171 -17.58 -3.08 27.79
CA SER A 171 -17.84 -4.11 26.78
C SER A 171 -18.70 -3.58 25.64
N VAL A 172 -18.41 -4.03 24.42
CA VAL A 172 -19.25 -3.75 23.25
C VAL A 172 -20.65 -4.35 23.44
N PRO A 173 -21.73 -3.69 22.99
CA PRO A 173 -23.09 -4.19 23.16
C PRO A 173 -23.39 -5.42 22.29
N ASP A 174 -22.73 -5.53 21.13
CA ASP A 174 -22.90 -6.65 20.21
C ASP A 174 -21.57 -6.99 19.56
N LEU A 175 -21.34 -8.30 19.38
CA LEU A 175 -20.35 -8.83 18.46
C LEU A 175 -21.01 -8.91 17.07
N PRO A 176 -20.66 -8.03 16.11
CA PRO A 176 -21.22 -8.15 14.78
C PRO A 176 -20.71 -9.43 14.11
N HIS A 177 -21.55 -10.09 13.30
CA HIS A 177 -21.09 -11.10 12.35
C HIS A 177 -20.23 -10.44 11.27
N CYS A 178 -18.94 -10.26 11.57
CA CYS A 178 -17.96 -9.71 10.65
C CYS A 178 -17.50 -10.82 9.71
N ASN A 179 -18.09 -10.91 8.52
CA ASN A 179 -17.71 -11.92 7.54
C ASN A 179 -16.25 -11.69 7.08
N PRO A 180 -15.30 -12.59 7.39
CA PRO A 180 -13.86 -12.34 7.23
C PRO A 180 -13.38 -12.31 5.76
N GLN A 181 -14.27 -12.55 4.79
CA GLN A 181 -13.92 -12.63 3.36
C GLN A 181 -13.92 -11.32 2.58
N VAL A 182 -14.11 -10.14 3.21
CA VAL A 182 -14.03 -8.88 2.46
C VAL A 182 -12.57 -8.40 2.35
N LYS A 183 -11.77 -9.14 1.58
CA LYS A 183 -10.57 -8.62 0.93
C LYS A 183 -10.96 -7.70 -0.22
N SER A 184 -11.52 -6.53 0.08
CA SER A 184 -11.50 -5.43 -0.88
C SER A 184 -11.52 -4.08 -0.17
N LEU A 185 -10.43 -3.34 -0.35
CA LEU A 185 -10.22 -1.92 -0.02
C LEU A 185 -11.15 -0.98 -0.83
N GLU A 186 -12.27 -1.49 -1.33
CA GLU A 186 -13.24 -0.69 -2.05
C GLU A 186 -14.27 -0.17 -1.06
N ARG A 187 -14.44 1.16 -1.09
CA ARG A 187 -15.44 1.94 -0.34
C ARG A 187 -16.83 1.30 -0.48
N LYS A 188 -17.15 0.31 0.35
CA LYS A 188 -18.51 -0.22 0.44
C LYS A 188 -19.39 0.83 1.10
N SER A 189 -20.32 1.31 0.28
CA SER A 189 -21.39 2.26 0.53
C SER A 189 -22.15 2.03 1.85
N LYS A 190 -22.29 3.09 2.66
CA LYS A 190 -23.38 3.56 3.55
C LYS A 190 -24.47 2.60 4.13
N ILE A 191 -24.44 1.29 3.94
CA ILE A 191 -25.58 0.37 4.15
C ILE A 191 -25.33 -0.67 5.27
N GLN A 192 -24.15 -0.72 5.89
CA GLN A 192 -23.83 -1.66 7.00
C GLN A 192 -23.52 -0.99 8.36
N ASP A 193 -23.79 0.31 8.53
CA ASP A 193 -23.31 1.07 9.71
C ASP A 193 -24.18 0.96 10.98
N LYS A 194 -25.32 0.25 10.92
CA LYS A 194 -26.22 0.09 12.09
C LYS A 194 -25.54 -0.60 13.28
N ASN A 195 -24.60 -1.51 13.01
CA ASN A 195 -23.91 -2.26 14.05
C ASN A 195 -22.94 -1.41 14.88
N PHE A 196 -22.59 -0.20 14.42
CA PHE A 196 -21.65 0.71 15.09
C PHE A 196 -22.30 2.03 15.52
N GLU A 197 -23.63 2.17 15.43
CA GLU A 197 -24.35 3.39 15.85
C GLU A 197 -24.10 3.75 17.32
N TYR A 198 -23.84 2.75 18.17
CA TYR A 198 -23.52 2.96 19.59
C TYR A 198 -22.27 3.84 19.81
N LEU A 199 -21.31 3.84 18.87
CA LEU A 199 -20.13 4.70 18.95
C LEU A 199 -20.50 6.19 18.81
N LEU A 200 -21.51 6.49 17.99
CA LEU A 200 -22.03 7.85 17.83
C LEU A 200 -22.84 8.26 19.06
N ASP A 201 -23.69 7.35 19.55
CA ASP A 201 -24.49 7.59 20.76
C ASP A 201 -23.59 7.78 22.01
N CYS A 202 -22.38 7.20 22.02
CA CYS A 202 -21.39 7.36 23.10
C CYS A 202 -20.28 8.40 22.80
N GLN A 203 -20.38 9.19 21.72
CA GLN A 203 -19.29 10.05 21.24
C GLN A 203 -18.81 11.07 22.29
N GLU A 204 -19.71 11.59 23.14
CA GLU A 204 -19.38 12.55 24.20
C GLU A 204 -18.39 11.98 25.23
N TYR A 205 -18.44 10.67 25.47
CA TYR A 205 -17.51 9.95 26.35
C TYR A 205 -16.21 9.66 25.61
N LEU A 206 -16.29 9.06 24.42
CA LEU A 206 -15.13 8.62 23.64
C LEU A 206 -14.22 9.76 23.16
N ALA A 207 -14.77 10.96 22.99
CA ALA A 207 -14.01 12.13 22.54
C ALA A 207 -13.01 12.65 23.60
N LYS A 208 -13.24 12.36 24.88
CA LYS A 208 -12.39 12.80 26.00
C LYS A 208 -11.25 11.83 26.33
N VAL A 209 -11.35 10.60 25.84
CA VAL A 209 -10.37 9.54 26.09
C VAL A 209 -9.12 9.86 25.28
N ASP A 210 -7.91 9.73 25.83
CA ASP A 210 -6.67 9.92 25.07
C ASP A 210 -6.24 8.63 24.35
N SER A 211 -6.41 7.48 25.03
CA SER A 211 -5.95 6.17 24.55
C SER A 211 -6.95 5.05 24.78
N PHE A 212 -7.01 4.10 23.84
CA PHE A 212 -7.84 2.90 23.91
C PHE A 212 -6.97 1.65 23.92
N VAL A 213 -7.24 0.72 24.84
CA VAL A 213 -6.68 -0.63 24.80
C VAL A 213 -7.76 -1.57 24.31
N LEU A 214 -7.54 -2.18 23.15
CA LEU A 214 -8.49 -3.09 22.52
C LEU A 214 -8.15 -4.53 22.90
N ALA A 215 -9.00 -5.11 23.76
CA ALA A 215 -8.88 -6.43 24.34
C ALA A 215 -10.12 -7.30 23.99
N LEU A 216 -10.48 -7.35 22.70
CA LEU A 216 -11.75 -7.97 22.29
C LEU A 216 -11.71 -9.49 22.27
N GLY A 217 -10.55 -10.11 22.00
CA GLY A 217 -10.32 -11.55 21.98
C GLY A 217 -9.55 -12.03 20.75
N SER A 218 -9.31 -13.34 20.65
CA SER A 218 -8.42 -13.95 19.64
C SER A 218 -9.12 -14.61 18.45
N ASP A 219 -10.46 -14.74 18.47
CA ASP A 219 -11.22 -15.30 17.35
C ASP A 219 -11.33 -14.34 16.14
N ASP A 220 -11.69 -14.88 14.98
CA ASP A 220 -11.70 -14.12 13.71
C ASP A 220 -12.73 -12.97 13.71
N ASN A 221 -13.88 -13.14 14.37
CA ASN A 221 -14.91 -12.10 14.45
C ASN A 221 -14.45 -10.95 15.35
N ARG A 222 -13.85 -11.27 16.50
CA ARG A 222 -13.27 -10.33 17.46
C ARG A 222 -12.04 -9.62 16.90
N LYS A 223 -11.21 -10.31 16.11
CA LYS A 223 -10.11 -9.69 15.33
C LYS A 223 -10.63 -8.69 14.31
N ALA A 224 -11.66 -9.06 13.54
CA ALA A 224 -12.28 -8.14 12.58
C ALA A 224 -12.91 -6.92 13.26
N LEU A 225 -13.57 -7.13 14.41
CA LEU A 225 -14.10 -6.03 15.22
C LEU A 225 -13.00 -5.13 15.77
N THR A 226 -11.88 -5.71 16.20
CA THR A 226 -10.71 -4.97 16.70
C THR A 226 -10.17 -4.03 15.62
N GLU A 227 -10.04 -4.52 14.39
CA GLU A 227 -9.55 -3.73 13.26
C GLU A 227 -10.49 -2.58 12.92
N GLU A 228 -11.80 -2.82 12.95
CA GLU A 228 -12.81 -1.81 12.64
C GLU A 228 -12.95 -0.77 13.76
N LEU A 229 -12.85 -1.17 15.03
CA LEU A 229 -12.79 -0.23 16.16
C LEU A 229 -11.51 0.61 16.12
N ALA A 230 -10.34 0.00 15.87
CA ALA A 230 -9.10 0.74 15.72
C ALA A 230 -9.17 1.77 14.58
N ARG A 231 -9.82 1.41 13.46
CA ARG A 231 -10.04 2.33 12.33
C ARG A 231 -10.95 3.51 12.70
N ARG A 232 -11.98 3.30 13.53
CA ARG A 232 -12.98 4.33 13.89
C ARG A 232 -12.55 5.22 15.05
N LEU A 233 -11.84 4.66 16.04
CA LEU A 233 -11.34 5.38 17.21
C LEU A 233 -10.04 6.14 16.91
N GLY A 234 -9.33 5.74 15.85
CA GLY A 234 -8.02 6.27 15.45
C GLY A 234 -6.91 5.31 15.87
N ARG A 235 -6.21 4.70 14.90
CA ARG A 235 -5.16 3.69 15.18
C ARG A 235 -4.04 4.25 16.03
N GLU A 236 -3.75 5.54 15.87
CA GLU A 236 -2.76 6.30 16.62
C GLU A 236 -3.09 6.44 18.12
N ARG A 237 -4.35 6.19 18.50
CA ARG A 237 -4.82 6.19 19.88
C ARG A 237 -5.10 4.78 20.39
N CYS A 238 -4.79 3.73 19.63
CA CYS A 238 -5.14 2.36 19.98
C CYS A 238 -3.91 1.51 20.32
N TRP A 239 -4.09 0.66 21.32
CA TRP A 239 -3.19 -0.41 21.70
C TRP A 239 -3.92 -1.75 21.51
N ARG A 240 -3.18 -2.77 21.09
CA ARG A 240 -3.67 -4.14 20.93
C ARG A 240 -3.04 -5.03 21.98
N VAL A 241 -3.89 -5.85 22.59
CA VAL A 241 -3.48 -6.89 23.53
C VAL A 241 -3.06 -8.14 22.77
N ASN A 242 -1.91 -8.72 23.15
CA ASN A 242 -1.46 -10.01 22.64
C ASN A 242 -1.87 -11.11 23.64
N TRP A 243 -2.77 -11.99 23.21
CA TRP A 243 -3.30 -13.07 24.06
C TRP A 243 -2.24 -14.15 24.29
N PRO A 244 -2.11 -14.70 25.52
CA PRO A 244 -1.14 -15.73 25.81
C PRO A 244 -1.56 -17.09 25.24
N ILE A 245 -0.59 -17.99 25.12
CA ILE A 245 -0.84 -19.39 24.79
C ILE A 245 -1.21 -20.14 26.09
N ASP A 246 -2.27 -20.93 26.00
CA ASP A 246 -2.62 -21.92 27.00
C ASP A 246 -1.68 -23.13 26.85
N GLU A 247 -0.99 -23.47 27.94
CA GLU A 247 0.04 -24.50 27.97
C GLU A 247 -0.55 -25.91 27.85
N GLU A 248 -1.80 -26.11 28.26
CA GLU A 248 -2.46 -27.42 28.19
C GLU A 248 -2.98 -27.72 26.78
N THR A 249 -3.63 -26.74 26.14
CA THR A 249 -4.23 -26.92 24.82
C THR A 249 -3.30 -26.52 23.67
N GLY A 250 -2.24 -25.75 23.94
CA GLY A 250 -1.37 -25.15 22.93
C GLY A 250 -2.06 -24.07 22.08
N ALA A 251 -3.30 -23.69 22.42
CA ALA A 251 -4.07 -22.68 21.71
C ALA A 251 -3.95 -21.30 22.38
N LEU A 252 -4.22 -20.23 21.64
CA LEU A 252 -4.33 -18.89 22.23
C LEU A 252 -5.56 -18.81 23.12
N CYS A 253 -5.43 -18.19 24.28
CA CYS A 253 -6.60 -17.82 25.09
C CYS A 253 -7.55 -16.93 24.25
N LYS A 254 -8.85 -17.14 24.42
CA LYS A 254 -9.93 -16.54 23.63
C LYS A 254 -10.21 -15.11 24.02
N ASP A 255 -10.15 -14.81 25.32
CA ASP A 255 -10.56 -13.54 25.92
C ASP A 255 -10.06 -13.38 27.38
N ALA A 256 -10.48 -12.28 28.02
CA ALA A 256 -10.01 -11.89 29.34
C ALA A 256 -10.50 -12.84 30.44
N ILE A 257 -11.74 -13.34 30.35
CA ILE A 257 -12.27 -14.27 31.33
C ILE A 257 -11.52 -15.61 31.32
N GLU A 258 -11.10 -16.09 30.15
CA GLU A 258 -10.29 -17.30 30.05
C GLU A 258 -8.88 -17.11 30.64
N VAL A 259 -8.24 -15.95 30.39
CA VAL A 259 -6.94 -15.63 31.00
C VAL A 259 -7.05 -15.53 32.53
N LEU A 260 -8.10 -14.88 33.04
CA LEU A 260 -8.34 -14.78 34.49
C LEU A 260 -8.46 -16.17 35.13
N ARG A 261 -9.25 -17.06 34.51
CA ARG A 261 -9.47 -18.41 35.02
C ARG A 261 -8.22 -19.29 34.99
N LEU A 262 -7.44 -19.22 33.90
CA LEU A 262 -6.29 -20.12 33.69
C LEU A 262 -5.00 -19.59 34.33
N LYS A 263 -4.76 -18.28 34.29
CA LYS A 263 -3.48 -17.67 34.68
C LYS A 263 -3.59 -16.65 35.83
N GLY A 264 -4.80 -16.30 36.25
CA GLY A 264 -5.06 -15.40 37.38
C GLY A 264 -5.01 -13.91 37.02
N SER A 265 -5.38 -13.08 37.99
CA SER A 265 -5.52 -11.63 37.83
C SER A 265 -4.19 -10.91 37.54
N GLN A 266 -3.08 -11.37 38.12
CA GLN A 266 -1.76 -10.76 37.89
C GLN A 266 -1.31 -10.91 36.43
N ALA A 267 -1.49 -12.09 35.84
CA ALA A 267 -1.16 -12.30 34.43
C ALA A 267 -2.01 -11.43 33.50
N LEU A 268 -3.31 -11.29 33.81
CA LEU A 268 -4.21 -10.40 33.07
C LEU A 268 -3.76 -8.92 33.19
N GLN A 269 -3.32 -8.48 34.38
CA GLN A 269 -2.75 -7.14 34.56
C GLN A 269 -1.51 -6.89 33.73
N ASP A 270 -0.55 -7.81 33.76
CA ASP A 270 0.72 -7.66 33.06
C ASP A 270 0.51 -7.65 31.53
N MET A 271 -0.44 -8.44 31.04
CA MET A 271 -0.81 -8.46 29.62
C MET A 271 -1.39 -7.11 29.15
N ILE A 272 -2.26 -6.49 29.94
CA ILE A 272 -2.81 -5.17 29.62
C ILE A 272 -1.73 -4.07 29.66
N LYS A 273 -0.85 -4.10 30.67
CA LYS A 273 0.25 -3.13 30.79
C LYS A 273 1.26 -3.22 29.63
N ASN A 274 1.44 -4.42 29.09
CA ASN A 274 2.33 -4.69 27.95
C ASN A 274 1.60 -4.69 26.59
N ALA A 275 0.40 -4.11 26.51
CA ALA A 275 -0.30 -3.95 25.23
C ALA A 275 0.58 -3.18 24.24
N GLU A 276 0.57 -3.60 22.97
CA GLU A 276 1.40 -3.01 21.93
C GLU A 276 0.64 -1.93 21.18
N LEU A 277 1.35 -0.89 20.73
CA LEU A 277 0.75 0.13 19.85
C LEU A 277 0.20 -0.52 18.57
N TYR A 278 -0.97 -0.06 18.13
CA TYR A 278 -1.51 -0.52 16.87
C TYR A 278 -0.57 -0.13 15.72
N PRO A 279 -0.24 -1.05 14.79
CA PRO A 279 0.66 -0.74 13.68
C PRO A 279 0.06 0.35 12.78
N LEU A 280 0.82 1.43 12.59
CA LEU A 280 0.47 2.53 11.70
C LEU A 280 0.88 2.18 10.26
N HIS A 281 -0.08 2.24 9.34
CA HIS A 281 0.18 1.92 7.95
C HIS A 281 1.22 2.87 7.35
N GLY A 282 2.33 2.32 6.86
CA GLY A 282 3.43 3.08 6.25
C GLY A 282 4.52 3.54 7.23
N LEU A 283 4.40 3.24 8.53
CA LEU A 283 5.46 3.47 9.51
C LEU A 283 5.95 2.12 10.03
N PHE A 284 7.18 1.77 9.68
CA PHE A 284 7.81 0.50 10.06
C PHE A 284 9.09 0.78 10.86
N ARG A 285 9.34 -0.02 11.89
CA ARG A 285 10.62 -0.03 12.62
C ARG A 285 11.63 -0.90 11.86
N PHE A 286 12.92 -0.55 11.95
CA PHE A 286 14.00 -1.32 11.29
C PHE A 286 14.08 -2.78 11.75
N CYS A 287 13.66 -3.10 12.98
CA CYS A 287 13.61 -4.48 13.46
C CYS A 287 12.76 -5.41 12.57
N TYR A 288 11.78 -4.88 11.84
CA TYR A 288 10.99 -5.66 10.89
C TYR A 288 11.74 -6.03 9.60
N PHE A 289 12.90 -5.39 9.34
CA PHE A 289 13.74 -5.61 8.16
C PHE A 289 15.12 -6.18 8.52
N GLU A 290 15.34 -6.63 9.76
CA GLU A 290 16.64 -7.16 10.21
C GLU A 290 17.19 -8.24 9.28
N LYS A 291 16.34 -9.19 8.87
CA LYS A 291 16.74 -10.23 7.93
C LYS A 291 17.23 -9.67 6.59
N GLU A 292 16.54 -8.67 6.04
CA GLU A 292 16.91 -8.04 4.77
C GLU A 292 18.26 -7.31 4.89
N ILE A 293 18.47 -6.63 6.02
CA ILE A 293 19.74 -5.95 6.33
C ILE A 293 20.87 -6.96 6.50
N ASP A 294 20.63 -8.06 7.20
CA ASP A 294 21.61 -9.14 7.40
C ASP A 294 21.96 -9.82 6.08
N ASP A 295 20.95 -10.11 5.25
CA ASP A 295 21.14 -10.72 3.93
C ASP A 295 21.98 -9.80 3.03
N PHE A 296 21.75 -8.47 3.09
CA PHE A 296 22.54 -7.46 2.38
C PHE A 296 23.97 -7.33 2.92
N TYR A 297 24.17 -7.31 4.24
CA TYR A 297 25.51 -7.22 4.84
C TYR A 297 26.37 -8.46 4.53
N HIS A 298 25.74 -9.64 4.51
CA HIS A 298 26.41 -10.90 4.21
C HIS A 298 26.49 -11.23 2.71
N GLU A 299 26.11 -10.29 1.83
CA GLU A 299 26.13 -10.43 0.38
C GLU A 299 25.46 -11.72 -0.14
N ARG A 300 24.33 -12.12 0.46
CA ARG A 300 23.72 -13.42 0.18
C ARG A 300 22.99 -13.48 -1.16
N SER A 301 22.64 -12.34 -1.77
CA SER A 301 21.92 -12.29 -3.04
C SER A 301 22.84 -12.26 -4.26
N GLY A 302 24.10 -11.85 -4.10
CA GLY A 302 25.10 -11.75 -5.18
C GLY A 302 24.91 -10.55 -6.12
N TYR A 303 24.11 -9.56 -5.69
CA TYR A 303 23.79 -8.33 -6.42
C TYR A 303 24.18 -7.06 -5.66
N GLU A 304 24.66 -7.18 -4.43
CA GLU A 304 24.95 -6.08 -3.51
C GLU A 304 26.04 -5.13 -4.04
N GLN A 305 26.97 -5.65 -4.85
CA GLN A 305 28.03 -4.90 -5.53
C GLN A 305 27.69 -4.51 -6.98
N GLY A 306 26.44 -4.69 -7.39
CA GLY A 306 25.97 -4.53 -8.76
C GLY A 306 26.49 -5.58 -9.74
N VAL A 307 25.80 -5.69 -10.86
CA VAL A 307 26.15 -6.61 -11.94
C VAL A 307 27.14 -5.94 -12.89
N SER A 308 28.22 -6.65 -13.23
CA SER A 308 29.19 -6.19 -14.21
C SER A 308 28.51 -5.86 -15.54
N SER A 309 28.99 -4.82 -16.21
CA SER A 309 28.58 -4.50 -17.58
C SER A 309 29.14 -5.48 -18.61
N GLY A 310 30.08 -6.35 -18.20
CA GLY A 310 30.87 -7.23 -19.05
C GLY A 310 32.07 -6.53 -19.73
N TRP A 311 32.33 -5.26 -19.40
CA TRP A 311 33.49 -4.50 -19.90
C TRP A 311 34.30 -4.00 -18.70
N LYS A 312 35.55 -4.45 -18.60
CA LYS A 312 36.39 -4.17 -17.44
C LYS A 312 36.72 -2.69 -17.32
N SER A 313 36.81 -1.99 -18.45
CA SER A 313 37.05 -0.54 -18.48
C SER A 313 35.83 0.26 -18.00
N LEU A 314 34.61 -0.28 -18.13
CA LEU A 314 33.38 0.41 -17.73
C LEU A 314 32.96 0.10 -16.29
N ASP A 315 33.21 -1.11 -15.79
CA ASP A 315 32.81 -1.56 -14.46
C ASP A 315 33.17 -0.64 -13.27
N PRO A 316 34.31 0.09 -13.27
CA PRO A 316 34.59 1.07 -12.21
C PRO A 316 33.61 2.25 -12.20
N PHE A 317 33.04 2.58 -13.35
CA PHE A 317 32.17 3.74 -13.55
C PHE A 317 30.69 3.36 -13.57
N TYR A 318 30.35 2.19 -14.11
CA TYR A 318 28.97 1.75 -14.22
C TYR A 318 28.82 0.23 -14.07
N ARG A 319 28.03 -0.15 -13.08
CA ARG A 319 27.47 -1.48 -12.85
C ARG A 319 25.95 -1.38 -12.77
N VAL A 320 25.28 -2.47 -13.13
CA VAL A 320 23.82 -2.54 -13.20
C VAL A 320 23.27 -2.97 -11.84
N ILE A 321 22.48 -2.11 -11.20
CA ILE A 321 21.82 -2.42 -9.93
C ILE A 321 20.35 -2.78 -10.19
N PRO A 322 19.89 -3.98 -9.82
CA PRO A 322 18.47 -4.32 -9.84
C PRO A 322 17.59 -3.24 -9.18
N GLY A 323 16.42 -2.97 -9.78
CA GLY A 323 15.48 -1.97 -9.29
C GLY A 323 15.84 -0.50 -9.49
N GLU A 324 16.96 -0.19 -10.15
CA GLU A 324 17.34 1.19 -10.52
C GLU A 324 16.94 1.59 -11.95
N VAL A 325 16.98 2.91 -12.21
CA VAL A 325 16.72 3.48 -13.53
C VAL A 325 18.00 4.12 -14.08
N THR A 326 18.50 3.59 -15.20
CA THR A 326 19.59 4.20 -15.97
C THR A 326 19.04 4.99 -17.15
N LEU A 327 19.34 6.28 -17.18
CA LEU A 327 19.04 7.16 -18.30
C LEU A 327 20.19 7.10 -19.31
N VAL A 328 19.89 6.81 -20.57
CA VAL A 328 20.87 6.77 -21.66
C VAL A 328 20.55 7.86 -22.68
N THR A 329 21.52 8.71 -23.00
CA THR A 329 21.37 9.77 -23.99
C THR A 329 22.60 9.85 -24.91
N GLY A 330 22.53 10.71 -25.91
CA GLY A 330 23.50 10.83 -26.99
C GLY A 330 22.84 11.32 -28.26
N VAL A 331 23.60 12.04 -29.08
CA VAL A 331 23.14 12.56 -30.37
C VAL A 331 22.55 11.44 -31.25
N PRO A 332 21.58 11.74 -32.14
CA PRO A 332 21.07 10.76 -33.10
C PRO A 332 22.20 10.04 -33.83
N SER A 333 22.07 8.73 -34.02
CA SER A 333 23.10 7.87 -34.65
C SER A 333 24.42 7.75 -33.87
N SER A 334 24.43 7.98 -32.55
CA SER A 334 25.62 7.71 -31.70
C SER A 334 25.80 6.25 -31.30
N GLY A 335 24.83 5.37 -31.56
CA GLY A 335 24.91 3.95 -31.21
C GLY A 335 24.31 3.56 -29.85
N LYS A 336 23.44 4.39 -29.24
CA LYS A 336 22.78 4.10 -27.95
C LYS A 336 22.13 2.71 -27.90
N SER A 337 21.20 2.43 -28.80
CA SER A 337 20.48 1.15 -28.85
C SER A 337 21.43 -0.03 -29.10
N GLU A 338 22.44 0.18 -29.95
CA GLU A 338 23.45 -0.82 -30.28
C GLU A 338 24.32 -1.18 -29.06
N TRP A 339 24.69 -0.18 -28.26
CA TRP A 339 25.43 -0.35 -27.02
C TRP A 339 24.58 -1.00 -25.92
N ILE A 340 23.31 -0.58 -25.77
CA ILE A 340 22.36 -1.21 -24.83
C ILE A 340 22.20 -2.69 -25.18
N ASP A 341 21.92 -3.04 -26.45
CA ASP A 341 21.80 -4.43 -26.89
C ASP A 341 23.04 -5.26 -26.52
N ALA A 342 24.25 -4.69 -26.67
CA ALA A 342 25.49 -5.35 -26.28
C ALA A 342 25.61 -5.55 -24.77
N LEU A 343 25.21 -4.55 -23.97
CA LEU A 343 25.14 -4.67 -22.52
C LEU A 343 24.17 -5.78 -22.10
N LEU A 344 22.98 -5.85 -22.69
CA LEU A 344 22.00 -6.89 -22.38
C LEU A 344 22.53 -8.29 -22.72
N CYS A 345 23.23 -8.43 -23.85
CA CYS A 345 23.89 -9.69 -24.22
C CYS A 345 24.97 -10.11 -23.19
N ASN A 346 25.73 -9.16 -22.65
CA ASN A 346 26.71 -9.44 -21.59
C ASN A 346 26.03 -9.89 -20.29
N LEU A 347 25.00 -9.16 -19.85
CA LEU A 347 24.21 -9.50 -18.65
C LEU A 347 23.53 -10.87 -18.79
N ASN A 348 22.98 -11.17 -19.96
CA ASN A 348 22.43 -12.50 -20.24
C ASN A 348 23.52 -13.57 -20.20
N ARG A 349 24.71 -13.32 -20.77
CA ARG A 349 25.79 -14.31 -20.78
C ARG A 349 26.25 -14.66 -19.37
N GLU A 350 26.48 -13.64 -18.54
CA GLU A 350 27.04 -13.77 -17.19
C GLU A 350 26.00 -14.21 -16.16
N ARG A 351 24.83 -13.56 -16.12
CA ARG A 351 23.81 -13.75 -15.07
C ARG A 351 22.51 -14.38 -15.57
N LYS A 352 22.43 -14.76 -16.85
CA LYS A 352 21.23 -15.35 -17.47
C LYS A 352 19.98 -14.46 -17.36
N TRP A 353 20.19 -13.14 -17.32
CA TRP A 353 19.09 -12.20 -17.28
C TRP A 353 18.21 -12.28 -18.52
N SER A 354 16.91 -12.07 -18.34
CA SER A 354 15.94 -11.92 -19.41
C SER A 354 15.33 -10.52 -19.41
N PHE A 355 14.90 -10.05 -20.58
CA PHE A 355 14.62 -8.64 -20.83
C PHE A 355 13.31 -8.42 -21.56
N ALA A 356 12.59 -7.37 -21.21
CA ALA A 356 11.55 -6.80 -22.05
C ALA A 356 12.06 -5.58 -22.82
N LEU A 357 11.74 -5.51 -24.11
CA LEU A 357 12.19 -4.46 -25.02
C LEU A 357 10.99 -3.72 -25.60
N CYS A 358 10.76 -2.50 -25.12
CA CYS A 358 9.87 -1.53 -25.73
C CYS A 358 10.68 -0.70 -26.74
N SER A 359 11.03 -1.34 -27.87
CA SER A 359 11.80 -0.72 -28.96
C SER A 359 10.89 -0.48 -30.17
N MET A 360 10.46 0.76 -30.35
CA MET A 360 9.49 1.14 -31.39
C MET A 360 10.17 1.49 -32.72
N GLU A 361 11.40 2.03 -32.69
CA GLU A 361 12.14 2.40 -33.89
C GLU A 361 12.74 1.19 -34.65
N ASN A 362 13.10 0.10 -33.95
CA ASN A 362 13.70 -1.07 -34.60
C ASN A 362 12.63 -2.03 -35.12
N GLN A 363 12.69 -2.39 -36.40
CA GLN A 363 11.91 -3.50 -36.93
C GLN A 363 12.32 -4.83 -36.28
N VAL A 364 11.35 -5.73 -36.02
CA VAL A 364 11.59 -7.02 -35.33
C VAL A 364 12.75 -7.79 -35.96
N LYS A 365 12.76 -7.91 -37.29
CA LYS A 365 13.81 -8.62 -38.04
C LYS A 365 15.20 -8.02 -37.83
N GLU A 366 15.30 -6.69 -37.77
CA GLU A 366 16.57 -6.00 -37.56
C GLU A 366 17.05 -6.13 -36.12
N HIS A 367 16.13 -6.06 -35.15
CA HIS A 367 16.49 -6.23 -33.75
C HIS A 367 16.96 -7.66 -33.46
N GLY A 368 16.22 -8.65 -33.97
CA GLY A 368 16.61 -10.06 -33.89
C GLY A 368 17.97 -10.30 -34.54
N ARG A 369 18.21 -9.75 -35.74
CA ARG A 369 19.52 -9.80 -36.41
C ARG A 369 20.64 -9.27 -35.52
N LYS A 370 20.50 -8.04 -35.01
CA LYS A 370 21.50 -7.37 -34.16
C LYS A 370 21.83 -8.16 -32.90
N LEU A 371 20.83 -8.74 -32.23
CA LEU A 371 21.03 -9.53 -31.01
C LEU A 371 21.72 -10.87 -31.31
N LEU A 372 21.35 -11.52 -32.41
CA LEU A 372 21.96 -12.77 -32.85
C LEU A 372 23.42 -12.58 -33.28
N GLU A 373 23.75 -11.52 -34.00
CA GLU A 373 25.13 -11.19 -34.39
C GLU A 373 26.02 -11.02 -33.15
N LYS A 374 25.53 -10.29 -32.13
CA LYS A 374 26.24 -10.09 -30.84
C LYS A 374 26.38 -11.37 -30.02
N HIS A 375 25.37 -12.23 -30.04
CA HIS A 375 25.37 -13.47 -29.29
C HIS A 375 26.29 -14.53 -29.91
N ILE A 376 26.16 -14.73 -31.22
CA ILE A 376 26.88 -15.76 -31.99
C ILE A 376 28.29 -15.28 -32.36
N ARG A 377 28.52 -13.97 -32.38
CA ARG A 377 29.78 -13.31 -32.78
C ARG A 377 30.14 -13.59 -34.24
N LYS A 378 29.11 -13.64 -35.09
CA LYS A 378 29.23 -13.81 -36.54
C LYS A 378 28.18 -12.97 -37.25
N PRO A 379 28.47 -12.46 -38.46
CA PRO A 379 27.51 -11.77 -39.29
C PRO A 379 26.27 -12.63 -39.55
N PHE A 380 25.10 -12.01 -39.60
CA PHE A 380 23.86 -12.68 -40.02
C PHE A 380 23.77 -12.77 -41.54
N LEU A 381 24.23 -11.72 -42.22
CA LEU A 381 24.21 -11.58 -43.66
C LEU A 381 25.61 -11.75 -44.25
N THR A 382 25.67 -12.30 -45.46
CA THR A 382 26.86 -12.17 -46.31
C THR A 382 26.84 -10.77 -46.91
N ALA A 383 27.58 -9.84 -46.31
CA ALA A 383 27.54 -8.43 -46.68
C ALA A 383 28.93 -7.80 -46.61
N SER A 384 29.13 -6.67 -47.28
CA SER A 384 30.42 -5.97 -47.32
C SER A 384 30.95 -5.56 -45.96
N TYR A 385 30.06 -5.36 -44.98
CA TYR A 385 30.43 -5.02 -43.60
C TYR A 385 31.00 -6.21 -42.81
N SER A 386 30.95 -7.44 -43.34
CA SER A 386 31.45 -8.64 -42.67
C SER A 386 32.98 -8.75 -42.69
N ASN A 387 33.68 -7.88 -43.43
CA ASN A 387 35.15 -7.85 -43.55
C ASN A 387 35.77 -9.23 -43.86
N GLY A 388 35.11 -10.02 -44.71
CA GLY A 388 35.55 -11.38 -45.09
C GLY A 388 35.19 -12.47 -44.08
N MET A 389 34.53 -12.14 -42.97
CA MET A 389 34.00 -13.13 -42.02
C MET A 389 32.79 -13.86 -42.62
N GLY A 390 32.79 -15.18 -42.46
CA GLY A 390 31.65 -16.02 -42.86
C GLY A 390 30.43 -15.78 -41.96
N ARG A 391 29.24 -15.77 -42.56
CA ARG A 391 27.98 -15.65 -41.81
C ARG A 391 27.76 -16.84 -40.87
N MET A 392 26.92 -16.65 -39.85
CA MET A 392 26.48 -17.74 -38.98
C MET A 392 25.88 -18.90 -39.79
N SER A 393 26.19 -20.13 -39.37
CA SER A 393 25.62 -21.34 -39.97
C SER A 393 24.14 -21.50 -39.61
N ASP A 394 23.40 -22.27 -40.40
CA ASP A 394 21.98 -22.52 -40.12
C ASP A 394 21.77 -23.18 -38.74
N LYS A 395 22.70 -24.04 -38.31
CA LYS A 395 22.68 -24.63 -36.96
C LYS A 395 22.86 -23.58 -35.85
N GLU A 396 23.81 -22.67 -36.01
CA GLU A 396 24.03 -21.57 -35.07
C GLU A 396 22.83 -20.62 -35.02
N TYR A 397 22.22 -20.36 -36.18
CA TYR A 397 21.01 -19.55 -36.30
C TYR A 397 19.82 -20.18 -35.57
N GLU A 398 19.55 -21.48 -35.76
CA GLU A 398 18.46 -22.18 -35.07
C GLU A 398 18.66 -22.21 -33.54
N LEU A 399 19.88 -22.49 -33.07
CA LEU A 399 20.21 -22.41 -31.64
C LEU A 399 20.09 -20.97 -31.10
N GLY A 400 20.52 -20.00 -31.88
CA GLY A 400 20.40 -18.57 -31.56
C GLY A 400 18.95 -18.13 -31.42
N LYS A 401 18.02 -18.63 -32.24
CA LYS A 401 16.59 -18.35 -32.09
C LYS A 401 16.02 -18.87 -30.77
N LEU A 402 16.44 -20.06 -30.34
CA LEU A 402 16.02 -20.61 -29.04
C LEU A 402 16.53 -19.73 -27.89
N TRP A 403 17.77 -19.27 -27.98
CA TRP A 403 18.34 -18.31 -27.03
C TRP A 403 17.57 -16.98 -27.02
N LEU A 404 17.28 -16.43 -28.20
CA LEU A 404 16.56 -15.17 -28.36
C LEU A 404 15.17 -15.25 -27.72
N ASN A 405 14.42 -16.33 -28.01
CA ASN A 405 13.08 -16.57 -27.48
C ASN A 405 13.04 -16.73 -25.95
N LYS A 406 14.11 -17.25 -25.35
CA LYS A 406 14.22 -17.39 -23.88
C LYS A 406 14.64 -16.08 -23.20
N SER A 407 15.37 -15.22 -23.91
CA SER A 407 16.10 -14.12 -23.30
C SER A 407 15.44 -12.76 -23.51
N PHE A 408 14.69 -12.56 -24.60
CA PHE A 408 14.13 -11.26 -24.97
C PHE A 408 12.65 -11.34 -25.34
N TYR A 409 11.87 -10.42 -24.77
CA TYR A 409 10.44 -10.28 -24.98
C TYR A 409 10.15 -8.89 -25.55
N LEU A 410 9.41 -8.80 -26.64
CA LEU A 410 9.11 -7.51 -27.28
C LEU A 410 7.79 -6.94 -26.76
N ILE A 411 7.78 -5.65 -26.41
CA ILE A 411 6.58 -4.87 -26.11
C ILE A 411 6.32 -3.97 -27.32
N ARG A 412 5.18 -4.18 -28.00
CA ARG A 412 4.79 -3.42 -29.21
C ARG A 412 3.27 -3.21 -29.24
N CYS A 413 2.84 -2.08 -29.79
CA CYS A 413 1.45 -1.84 -30.15
C CYS A 413 1.17 -2.40 -31.55
N GLU A 414 0.07 -3.13 -31.72
CA GLU A 414 -0.31 -3.73 -33.01
C GLU A 414 -1.11 -2.75 -33.91
N ASN A 415 -1.62 -1.64 -33.37
CA ASN A 415 -2.66 -0.81 -34.01
C ASN A 415 -2.21 0.60 -34.47
N ASP A 416 -0.94 0.81 -34.85
CA ASP A 416 -0.38 2.13 -35.24
C ASP A 416 -0.48 3.26 -34.18
N GLU A 417 -0.98 2.97 -32.97
CA GLU A 417 -1.05 3.90 -31.84
C GLU A 417 0.25 3.89 -31.02
N LEU A 418 0.67 5.08 -30.56
CA LEU A 418 1.78 5.22 -29.62
C LEU A 418 1.37 4.67 -28.23
N PRO A 419 2.20 3.86 -27.57
CA PRO A 419 1.89 3.34 -26.25
C PRO A 419 2.02 4.42 -25.17
N SER A 420 1.04 4.47 -24.26
CA SER A 420 1.20 5.21 -23.00
C SER A 420 2.20 4.52 -22.08
N ILE A 421 2.88 5.29 -21.22
CA ILE A 421 3.80 4.70 -20.23
C ILE A 421 3.10 3.73 -19.27
N ASP A 422 1.85 4.00 -18.91
CA ASP A 422 1.09 3.13 -18.00
C ASP A 422 0.89 1.75 -18.61
N TRP A 423 0.52 1.72 -19.89
CA TRP A 423 0.37 0.47 -20.63
C TRP A 423 1.69 -0.29 -20.76
N VAL A 424 2.80 0.39 -21.09
CA VAL A 424 4.12 -0.25 -21.17
C VAL A 424 4.49 -0.90 -19.83
N LEU A 425 4.29 -0.19 -18.71
CA LEU A 425 4.61 -0.71 -17.39
C LEU A 425 3.69 -1.86 -16.95
N ASP A 426 2.42 -1.84 -17.34
CA ASP A 426 1.49 -2.95 -17.06
C ASP A 426 1.85 -4.23 -17.84
N VAL A 427 2.27 -4.09 -19.10
CA VAL A 427 2.79 -5.21 -19.90
C VAL A 427 4.12 -5.71 -19.32
N ALA A 428 5.04 -4.80 -18.96
CA ALA A 428 6.31 -5.16 -18.34
C ALA A 428 6.11 -5.88 -17.00
N LYS A 429 5.15 -5.43 -16.18
CA LYS A 429 4.74 -6.12 -14.94
C LYS A 429 4.26 -7.54 -15.22
N SER A 430 3.46 -7.74 -16.26
CA SER A 430 3.03 -9.07 -16.68
C SER A 430 4.22 -9.94 -17.12
N ALA A 431 5.22 -9.35 -17.80
CA ALA A 431 6.43 -10.05 -18.20
C ALA A 431 7.31 -10.43 -16.99
N VAL A 432 7.41 -9.57 -15.96
CA VAL A 432 8.07 -9.92 -14.68
C VAL A 432 7.39 -11.12 -14.05
N LEU A 433 6.07 -11.10 -13.92
CA LEU A 433 5.32 -12.17 -13.26
C LEU A 433 5.34 -13.50 -14.03
N ARG A 434 5.30 -13.46 -15.37
CA ARG A 434 5.21 -14.67 -16.20
C ARG A 434 6.56 -15.25 -16.60
N PHE A 435 7.54 -14.38 -16.89
CA PHE A 435 8.81 -14.76 -17.48
C PHE A 435 10.01 -14.46 -16.58
N GLY A 436 9.82 -13.73 -15.48
CA GLY A 436 10.89 -13.41 -14.55
C GLY A 436 11.93 -12.44 -15.13
N ILE A 437 11.52 -11.50 -15.98
CA ILE A 437 12.45 -10.52 -16.55
C ILE A 437 13.12 -9.69 -15.46
N GLN A 438 14.41 -9.44 -15.62
CA GLN A 438 15.22 -8.61 -14.70
C GLN A 438 15.55 -7.24 -15.28
N GLY A 439 15.22 -7.01 -16.56
CA GLY A 439 15.48 -5.75 -17.21
C GLY A 439 14.39 -5.31 -18.19
N LEU A 440 14.14 -4.01 -18.23
CA LEU A 440 13.24 -3.35 -19.17
C LEU A 440 14.00 -2.26 -19.94
N VAL A 441 13.90 -2.28 -21.26
CA VAL A 441 14.40 -1.19 -22.12
C VAL A 441 13.21 -0.43 -22.70
N ILE A 442 13.22 0.89 -22.56
CA ILE A 442 12.29 1.80 -23.22
C ILE A 442 13.12 2.69 -24.15
N ASP A 443 12.98 2.47 -25.47
CA ASP A 443 13.81 3.11 -26.48
C ASP A 443 13.04 3.44 -27.78
N PRO A 444 12.87 4.73 -28.13
CA PRO A 444 13.18 5.95 -27.38
C PRO A 444 11.95 6.55 -26.66
N TYR A 445 12.19 7.47 -25.73
CA TYR A 445 11.16 8.29 -25.05
C TYR A 445 10.16 8.94 -26.01
N ASN A 446 10.62 9.40 -27.18
CA ASN A 446 9.81 10.15 -28.15
C ASN A 446 8.72 9.31 -28.83
N GLU A 447 8.83 7.98 -28.76
CA GLU A 447 7.85 7.04 -29.34
C GLU A 447 6.79 6.60 -28.31
N LEU A 448 6.69 7.32 -27.19
CA LEU A 448 5.60 7.15 -26.22
C LEU A 448 4.50 8.17 -26.46
N ASP A 449 3.27 7.80 -26.14
CA ASP A 449 2.16 8.74 -26.19
C ASP A 449 2.33 9.85 -25.14
N HIS A 450 2.50 11.07 -25.61
CA HIS A 450 2.63 12.29 -24.82
C HIS A 450 1.30 13.06 -24.68
N GLN A 451 0.16 12.44 -25.01
CA GLN A 451 -1.14 13.02 -24.71
C GLN A 451 -1.22 13.38 -23.23
N ARG A 452 -1.35 14.69 -23.00
CA ARG A 452 -1.39 15.30 -21.67
C ARG A 452 -2.69 16.08 -21.53
N PRO A 453 -3.29 16.10 -20.32
CA PRO A 453 -4.38 17.01 -20.04
C PRO A 453 -3.95 18.46 -20.35
N SER A 454 -4.86 19.28 -20.87
CA SER A 454 -4.55 20.67 -21.26
C SER A 454 -3.98 21.52 -20.11
N SER A 455 -4.22 21.10 -18.86
CA SER A 455 -3.72 21.75 -17.64
C SER A 455 -2.31 21.33 -17.22
N MET A 456 -1.68 20.35 -17.89
CA MET A 456 -0.38 19.80 -17.51
C MET A 456 0.70 20.22 -18.52
N ASN A 457 1.79 20.78 -18.00
CA ASN A 457 2.98 21.08 -18.81
C ASN A 457 3.84 19.83 -19.03
N GLU A 458 4.73 19.88 -20.02
CA GLU A 458 5.62 18.77 -20.38
C GLU A 458 6.52 18.32 -19.22
N THR A 459 7.04 19.30 -18.48
CA THR A 459 7.96 19.06 -17.37
C THR A 459 7.30 18.25 -16.25
N GLU A 460 6.05 18.59 -15.89
CA GLU A 460 5.23 17.86 -14.93
C GLU A 460 4.88 16.45 -15.43
N TYR A 461 4.52 16.32 -16.70
CA TYR A 461 4.24 15.02 -17.33
C TYR A 461 5.46 14.11 -17.25
N VAL A 462 6.63 14.57 -17.71
CA VAL A 462 7.90 13.83 -17.66
C VAL A 462 8.24 13.46 -16.22
N SER A 463 8.06 14.39 -15.27
CA SER A 463 8.27 14.13 -13.85
C SER A 463 7.39 12.97 -13.35
N ARG A 464 6.09 12.98 -13.65
CA ARG A 464 5.17 11.90 -13.24
C ARG A 464 5.51 10.58 -13.89
N MET A 465 5.80 10.58 -15.18
CA MET A 465 6.22 9.40 -15.95
C MET A 465 7.45 8.74 -15.33
N LEU A 466 8.52 9.52 -15.10
CA LEU A 466 9.75 9.01 -14.48
C LEU A 466 9.52 8.49 -13.05
N SER A 467 8.61 9.09 -12.29
CA SER A 467 8.21 8.56 -10.98
C SER A 467 7.53 7.20 -11.07
N LYS A 468 6.69 6.98 -12.09
CA LYS A 468 6.05 5.67 -12.33
C LYS A 468 7.10 4.63 -12.72
N ILE A 469 8.01 4.96 -13.62
CA ILE A 469 9.11 4.08 -14.04
C ILE A 469 9.99 3.70 -12.85
N LYS A 470 10.40 4.67 -12.03
CA LYS A 470 11.21 4.42 -10.83
C LYS A 470 10.50 3.51 -9.84
N ARG A 471 9.21 3.74 -9.61
CA ARG A 471 8.39 2.90 -8.73
C ARG A 471 8.26 1.48 -9.28
N PHE A 472 8.09 1.31 -10.59
CA PHE A 472 8.09 0.00 -11.23
C PHE A 472 9.40 -0.74 -11.00
N ALA A 473 10.54 -0.06 -11.26
CA ALA A 473 11.86 -0.65 -11.08
C ALA A 473 12.04 -1.18 -9.64
N GLN A 474 11.79 -0.33 -8.65
CA GLN A 474 11.93 -0.66 -7.22
C GLN A 474 10.98 -1.76 -6.75
N LEU A 475 9.72 -1.77 -7.19
CA LEU A 475 8.73 -2.76 -6.75
C LEU A 475 8.99 -4.15 -7.32
N HIS A 476 9.65 -4.24 -8.47
CA HIS A 476 9.83 -5.48 -9.21
C HIS A 476 11.29 -5.95 -9.26
N ASP A 477 12.19 -5.23 -8.58
CA ASP A 477 13.64 -5.44 -8.64
C ASP A 477 14.17 -5.55 -10.09
N CYS A 478 13.55 -4.81 -11.00
CA CYS A 478 13.78 -4.88 -12.43
C CYS A 478 14.50 -3.60 -12.88
N HIS A 479 15.69 -3.73 -13.46
CA HIS A 479 16.45 -2.57 -13.92
C HIS A 479 15.80 -1.96 -15.16
N VAL A 480 15.67 -0.63 -15.21
CA VAL A 480 15.09 0.06 -16.38
C VAL A 480 16.14 0.91 -17.08
N TRP A 481 16.41 0.61 -18.35
CA TRP A 481 17.14 1.50 -19.25
C TRP A 481 16.14 2.37 -20.01
N PHE A 482 16.28 3.68 -19.86
CA PHE A 482 15.39 4.65 -20.47
C PHE A 482 16.18 5.54 -21.42
N VAL A 483 15.85 5.48 -22.71
CA VAL A 483 16.58 6.21 -23.75
C VAL A 483 15.86 7.52 -24.07
N ALA A 484 16.57 8.64 -23.97
CA ALA A 484 16.02 9.96 -24.31
C ALA A 484 17.01 10.76 -25.17
N HIS A 485 16.50 11.46 -26.18
CA HIS A 485 17.31 12.25 -27.09
C HIS A 485 17.52 13.69 -26.60
N PRO A 486 18.70 14.29 -26.87
CA PRO A 486 18.91 15.71 -26.63
C PRO A 486 18.03 16.56 -27.55
N LYS A 487 17.75 17.79 -27.12
CA LYS A 487 17.19 18.84 -27.99
C LYS A 487 18.14 19.07 -29.17
N GLN A 488 17.60 19.62 -30.27
CA GLN A 488 18.44 20.02 -31.39
C GLN A 488 19.48 21.06 -30.92
N LEU A 489 20.75 20.65 -30.89
CA LEU A 489 21.86 21.47 -30.42
C LEU A 489 22.25 22.47 -31.53
N GLN A 490 21.93 23.75 -31.35
CA GLN A 490 22.35 24.80 -32.27
C GLN A 490 23.88 24.98 -32.23
N GLY A 491 24.52 25.00 -33.40
CA GLY A 491 25.97 25.19 -33.50
C GLY A 491 26.80 24.00 -32.98
N TRP A 492 26.23 22.80 -32.92
CA TRP A 492 26.92 21.59 -32.46
C TRP A 492 28.21 21.31 -33.24
N ARG A 493 29.34 21.20 -32.53
CA ARG A 493 30.69 21.02 -33.11
C ARG A 493 31.25 19.61 -33.00
N GLY A 494 30.39 18.63 -32.71
CA GLY A 494 30.79 17.25 -32.48
C GLY A 494 31.01 16.88 -31.01
N GLU A 495 30.63 17.72 -30.06
CA GLU A 495 30.83 17.47 -28.62
C GLU A 495 29.76 16.54 -28.03
N ALA A 496 30.07 15.87 -26.91
CA ALA A 496 29.08 15.05 -26.21
C ALA A 496 28.01 15.91 -25.53
N PRO A 497 26.71 15.56 -25.61
CA PRO A 497 25.66 16.29 -24.92
C PRO A 497 25.74 16.10 -23.40
N SER A 498 25.28 17.10 -22.66
CA SER A 498 24.99 17.01 -21.23
C SER A 498 23.66 16.28 -20.99
N LEU A 499 23.49 15.69 -19.80
CA LEU A 499 22.20 15.15 -19.38
C LEU A 499 21.11 16.24 -19.26
N TYR A 500 21.50 17.50 -19.09
CA TYR A 500 20.57 18.64 -19.11
C TYR A 500 20.10 19.03 -20.52
N ASP A 501 20.77 18.52 -21.56
CA ASP A 501 20.41 18.83 -22.94
C ASP A 501 19.24 17.97 -23.44
N ILE A 502 18.76 17.02 -22.64
CA ILE A 502 17.64 16.15 -22.98
C ILE A 502 16.36 16.97 -23.20
N SER A 503 15.64 16.65 -24.28
CA SER A 503 14.40 17.34 -24.62
C SER A 503 13.31 17.15 -23.55
N GLY A 504 12.48 18.18 -23.36
CA GLY A 504 11.32 18.14 -22.47
C GLY A 504 11.54 18.52 -20.99
N SER A 505 12.60 18.05 -20.31
CA SER A 505 12.71 18.29 -18.86
C SER A 505 14.07 18.03 -18.22
N ALA A 506 14.49 18.88 -17.28
CA ALA A 506 15.62 18.58 -16.38
C ALA A 506 15.32 17.42 -15.41
N HIS A 507 14.06 16.99 -15.27
CA HIS A 507 13.69 15.88 -14.39
C HIS A 507 14.28 14.53 -14.82
N PHE A 508 14.68 14.37 -16.09
CA PHE A 508 15.41 13.19 -16.54
C PHE A 508 16.65 12.95 -15.67
N MET A 509 17.50 13.98 -15.53
CA MET A 509 18.66 13.91 -14.66
C MET A 509 18.28 13.81 -13.18
N ASN A 510 17.24 14.51 -12.71
CA ASN A 510 16.91 14.51 -11.27
C ASN A 510 16.43 13.14 -10.77
N LYS A 511 15.67 12.40 -11.59
CA LYS A 511 14.97 11.18 -11.15
C LYS A 511 15.69 9.88 -11.45
N CYS A 512 16.52 9.82 -12.49
CA CYS A 512 17.34 8.64 -12.76
C CYS A 512 18.35 8.39 -11.64
N ASP A 513 18.83 7.15 -11.52
CA ASP A 513 19.84 6.75 -10.54
C ASP A 513 21.24 6.78 -11.16
N ALA A 514 21.35 6.37 -12.43
CA ALA A 514 22.52 6.55 -13.27
C ALA A 514 22.19 7.33 -14.56
N GLY A 515 23.18 8.03 -15.10
CA GLY A 515 23.05 8.80 -16.35
C GLY A 515 24.26 8.61 -17.24
N ILE A 516 24.04 8.10 -18.45
CA ILE A 516 25.07 7.71 -19.41
C ILE A 516 24.88 8.47 -20.71
N VAL A 517 25.98 8.99 -21.26
CA VAL A 517 26.03 9.59 -22.58
C VAL A 517 26.88 8.71 -23.49
N VAL A 518 26.26 8.16 -24.53
CA VAL A 518 26.96 7.40 -25.59
C VAL A 518 27.39 8.38 -26.67
N HIS A 519 28.70 8.55 -26.81
CA HIS A 519 29.32 9.51 -27.73
C HIS A 519 30.25 8.81 -28.72
N ARG A 520 30.28 9.33 -29.95
CA ARG A 520 31.20 8.88 -31.01
C ARG A 520 31.77 10.11 -31.68
N ASN A 521 33.09 10.13 -31.81
CA ASN A 521 33.75 11.16 -32.60
C ASN A 521 33.38 10.99 -34.08
N ARG A 522 33.08 12.11 -34.73
CA ARG A 522 32.72 12.16 -36.16
C ARG A 522 33.74 12.89 -37.01
N ASP A 523 34.76 13.45 -36.36
CA ASP A 523 35.78 14.26 -37.00
C ASP A 523 37.11 13.52 -36.90
N PRO A 524 37.60 12.91 -37.99
CA PRO A 524 38.89 12.21 -38.01
C PRO A 524 40.06 13.08 -37.56
N SER A 525 39.96 14.42 -37.67
CA SER A 525 40.99 15.33 -37.19
C SER A 525 41.03 15.46 -35.66
N LYS A 526 39.95 15.08 -34.97
CA LYS A 526 39.81 15.16 -33.51
C LYS A 526 40.05 13.84 -32.79
N GLY A 527 40.30 12.75 -33.53
CA GLY A 527 40.60 11.43 -32.98
C GLY A 527 40.01 10.27 -33.78
N PRO A 528 40.12 9.03 -33.25
CA PRO A 528 39.54 7.84 -33.88
C PRO A 528 38.01 7.95 -34.00
N VAL A 529 37.43 7.43 -35.09
CA VAL A 529 35.98 7.51 -35.40
C VAL A 529 35.24 6.19 -35.19
N ASP A 530 36.01 5.13 -34.97
CA ASP A 530 35.60 3.76 -34.65
C ASP A 530 35.44 3.52 -33.14
N GLN A 531 36.03 4.39 -32.30
CA GLN A 531 35.85 4.37 -30.85
C GLN A 531 34.49 4.89 -30.41
N VAL A 532 33.95 4.27 -29.36
CA VAL A 532 32.71 4.67 -28.70
C VAL A 532 33.01 5.01 -27.25
N HIS A 533 32.70 6.26 -26.88
CA HIS A 533 32.92 6.80 -25.55
C HIS A 533 31.65 6.64 -24.73
N ILE A 534 31.75 5.92 -23.61
CA ILE A 534 30.67 5.71 -22.65
C ILE A 534 30.93 6.62 -21.46
N LEU A 535 30.23 7.75 -21.44
CA LEU A 535 30.44 8.81 -20.46
C LEU A 535 29.40 8.66 -19.35
N VAL A 536 29.83 8.21 -18.17
CA VAL A 536 28.97 8.11 -16.98
C VAL A 536 28.95 9.47 -16.30
N ARG A 537 27.83 10.19 -16.43
CA ARG A 537 27.67 11.59 -15.96
C ARG A 537 26.91 11.71 -14.65
N LYS A 538 26.27 10.64 -14.19
CA LYS A 538 25.59 10.59 -12.89
C LYS A 538 25.61 9.17 -12.34
N VAL A 539 25.88 9.05 -11.05
CA VAL A 539 25.70 7.82 -10.26
C VAL A 539 25.19 8.21 -8.87
N ARG A 540 24.10 7.57 -8.40
CA ARG A 540 23.55 7.77 -7.05
C ARG A 540 23.99 6.68 -6.08
N ASN A 541 24.05 5.44 -6.53
CA ASN A 541 24.39 4.28 -5.71
C ASN A 541 25.90 4.00 -5.77
N LYS A 542 26.54 3.86 -4.61
CA LYS A 542 27.99 3.62 -4.53
C LYS A 542 28.40 2.30 -5.17
N ALA A 543 27.55 1.27 -5.12
CA ALA A 543 27.80 -0.02 -5.76
C ALA A 543 27.69 0.05 -7.29
N ALA A 544 26.97 1.04 -7.84
CA ALA A 544 26.83 1.23 -9.27
C ALA A 544 28.09 1.84 -9.92
N GLY A 545 29.03 2.38 -9.15
CA GLY A 545 30.28 2.96 -9.66
C GLY A 545 30.42 4.47 -9.38
N MET A 546 31.16 5.17 -10.24
CA MET A 546 31.46 6.60 -10.11
C MET A 546 31.37 7.33 -11.46
N ILE A 547 31.29 8.66 -11.42
CA ILE A 547 31.32 9.50 -12.62
C ILE A 547 32.68 9.33 -13.31
N GLY A 548 32.66 9.13 -14.63
CA GLY A 548 33.86 8.93 -15.42
C GLY A 548 33.55 8.51 -16.85
N GLU A 549 34.50 7.85 -17.48
CA GLU A 549 34.48 7.56 -18.91
C GLU A 549 35.21 6.25 -19.21
N ALA A 550 34.61 5.45 -20.09
CA ALA A 550 35.23 4.28 -20.68
C ALA A 550 35.20 4.39 -22.21
N ILE A 551 36.23 3.84 -22.86
CA ILE A 551 36.36 3.81 -24.32
C ILE A 551 36.24 2.35 -24.76
N LEU A 552 35.35 2.10 -25.72
CA LEU A 552 35.10 0.78 -26.29
C LEU A 552 35.30 0.80 -27.80
N ASP A 553 35.84 -0.29 -28.34
CA ASP A 553 35.93 -0.51 -29.78
C ASP A 553 34.67 -1.23 -30.28
N TYR A 554 34.11 -0.75 -31.39
CA TYR A 554 32.94 -1.36 -32.02
C TYR A 554 33.32 -2.22 -33.24
N ASP A 555 33.06 -3.52 -33.15
CA ASP A 555 33.20 -4.44 -34.29
C ASP A 555 31.94 -4.41 -35.15
N ARG A 556 32.03 -3.77 -36.31
CA ARG A 556 30.91 -3.65 -37.25
C ARG A 556 30.44 -4.99 -37.84
N ALA A 557 31.30 -6.00 -37.90
CA ALA A 557 30.94 -7.30 -38.50
C ALA A 557 30.02 -8.12 -37.58
N THR A 558 30.23 -7.99 -36.26
CA THR A 558 29.56 -8.80 -35.23
C THR A 558 28.62 -7.97 -34.34
N GLY A 559 28.74 -6.64 -34.36
CA GLY A 559 28.05 -5.74 -33.44
C GLY A 559 28.61 -5.76 -32.01
N GLU A 560 29.75 -6.42 -31.78
CA GLU A 560 30.36 -6.50 -30.45
C GLU A 560 31.05 -5.19 -30.05
N TYR A 561 31.09 -4.95 -28.74
CA TYR A 561 31.93 -3.92 -28.13
C TYR A 561 33.01 -4.59 -27.29
N ARG A 562 34.24 -4.10 -27.41
CA ARG A 562 35.41 -4.63 -26.67
C ARG A 562 36.07 -3.51 -25.88
N ASP A 563 36.67 -3.87 -24.74
CA ASP A 563 37.52 -2.95 -23.99
C ASP A 563 38.65 -2.44 -24.90
N TYR A 564 38.80 -1.12 -25.02
CA TYR A 564 39.92 -0.53 -25.75
C TYR A 564 41.22 -0.88 -25.01
N LEU A 565 42.12 -1.58 -25.70
CA LEU A 565 43.46 -1.86 -25.19
C LEU A 565 44.35 -0.68 -25.58
N ALA A 566 44.58 0.21 -24.61
CA ALA A 566 45.49 1.35 -24.76
C ALA A 566 46.95 0.93 -24.93
#